data_AF-A0A2V9VC83-F1
#
_entry.id   AF-A0A2V9VC83-F1
#
_cell.length_a   1.000
_cell.length_b   1.000
_cell.length_c   1.000
_cell.angle_alpha   90.00
_cell.angle_beta   90.00
_cell.angle_gamma   90.00
#
_symmetry.space_group_name_H-M   'P 1'
#
loop_
_entity.id
_entity.type
_entity.pdbx_description
1 polymer ?
#
loop_
_entity_poly.entity_id
_entity_poly.type
_entity_poly.pdbx_seq_one_letter_code
_entity_poly.pdbx_strand_id
1 'polypeptide(L)' 'MSALRPAADDSNPKARTLLGAMYATGHCVPRNLPSSYHWFAMALREDPNNVWVARNLQNVWNQMSASERQQATQMK' A
#
# COMPACT_ATOMS: atom_id res chain seq x y z
N MET A 1 6.94 11.33 10.57
CA MET A 1 5.91 10.75 9.66
C MET A 1 4.48 11.04 10.15
N SER A 2 4.24 12.19 10.78
CA SER A 2 2.97 12.47 11.44
C SER A 2 1.86 12.95 10.48
N ALA A 3 2.21 13.43 9.29
CA ALA A 3 1.24 14.02 8.35
C ALA A 3 0.68 13.02 7.31
N LEU A 4 1.32 11.86 7.12
CA LEU A 4 0.97 10.95 6.02
C LEU A 4 -0.25 10.08 6.29
N ARG A 5 -0.44 9.63 7.54
CA ARG A 5 -1.68 8.95 7.97
C ARG A 5 -2.90 9.85 7.81
N PRO A 6 -2.95 11.07 8.41
CA PRO A 6 -4.11 11.94 8.24
C PRO A 6 -4.32 12.36 6.78
N ALA A 7 -3.25 12.55 5.99
CA ALA A 7 -3.41 12.85 4.56
C ALA A 7 -3.95 11.68 3.72
N ALA A 8 -3.66 10.43 4.11
CA ALA A 8 -4.23 9.25 3.48
C ALA A 8 -5.70 9.03 3.86
N ASP A 9 -6.06 9.45 5.09
CA ASP A 9 -7.44 9.50 5.58
C ASP A 9 -8.25 10.59 4.85
N ASP A 10 -7.62 11.71 4.51
CA ASP A 10 -8.23 12.82 3.73
C ASP A 10 -8.37 12.52 2.22
N SER A 11 -8.43 11.24 1.85
CA SER A 11 -8.60 10.75 0.48
C SER A 11 -7.57 11.23 -0.54
N ASN A 12 -6.34 11.53 -0.12
CA ASN A 12 -5.29 11.88 -1.06
C ASN A 12 -4.62 10.61 -1.65
N PRO A 13 -4.80 10.29 -2.95
CA PRO A 13 -4.23 9.09 -3.56
C PRO A 13 -2.70 9.08 -3.52
N LYS A 14 -2.05 10.25 -3.54
CA LYS A 14 -0.58 10.36 -3.40
C LYS A 14 -0.12 9.99 -1.99
N ALA A 15 -0.86 10.38 -0.96
CA ALA A 15 -0.53 10.02 0.43
C ALA A 15 -0.70 8.51 0.67
N ARG A 16 -1.80 7.92 0.16
CA ARG A 16 -2.02 6.45 0.19
C ARG A 16 -0.91 5.70 -0.54
N THR A 17 -0.51 6.20 -1.71
CA THR A 17 0.63 5.67 -2.47
C THR A 17 1.93 5.69 -1.66
N LEU A 18 2.24 6.82 -1.02
CA LEU A 18 3.45 6.95 -0.21
C LEU A 18 3.43 6.02 1.01
N LEU A 19 2.27 5.88 1.67
CA LEU A 19 2.11 4.92 2.78
C LEU A 19 2.33 3.47 2.32
N GLY A 20 1.73 3.07 1.20
CA GLY A 20 1.96 1.75 0.62
C GLY A 20 3.44 1.49 0.36
N ALA A 21 4.15 2.48 -0.19
CA ALA A 21 5.58 2.41 -0.46
C ALA A 21 6.43 2.28 0.81
N MET A 22 6.07 3.03 1.86
CA MET A 22 6.74 2.96 3.15
C MET A 22 6.59 1.59 3.80
N TYR A 23 5.39 1.02 3.80
CA TYR A 23 5.17 -0.34 4.31
C TYR A 23 5.87 -1.42 3.45
N ALA A 24 5.99 -1.23 2.13
CA ALA A 24 6.72 -2.15 1.25
C ALA A 24 8.22 -2.17 1.53
N THR A 25 8.79 -0.97 1.70
CA THR A 25 10.24 -0.75 1.86
C THR A 25 10.70 -0.87 3.30
N GLY A 26 9.80 -0.76 4.27
CA GLY A 26 10.14 -0.68 5.69
C GLY A 26 10.76 0.66 6.08
N HIS A 27 10.57 1.71 5.28
CA HIS A 27 11.15 3.02 5.54
C HIS A 27 10.35 3.73 6.63
N CYS A 28 10.96 3.83 7.83
CA CYS A 28 10.39 4.44 9.05
C CYS A 28 9.11 3.79 9.61
N VAL A 29 8.61 2.71 9.00
CA VAL A 29 7.58 1.81 9.53
C VAL A 29 8.08 0.36 9.38
N PRO A 30 7.69 -0.57 10.27
CA PRO A 30 8.04 -1.98 10.07
C PRO A 30 7.48 -2.47 8.74
N ARG A 31 8.32 -3.21 8.00
CA ARG A 31 7.95 -3.75 6.69
C ARG A 31 6.73 -4.67 6.85
N ASN A 32 5.67 -4.34 6.13
CA ASN A 32 4.40 -5.07 6.18
C ASN A 32 3.81 -5.11 4.78
N LEU A 33 4.08 -6.20 4.06
CA LEU A 33 3.62 -6.39 2.70
C LEU A 33 2.08 -6.45 2.60
N PRO A 34 1.34 -7.13 3.51
CA PRO A 34 -0.13 -7.08 3.51
C PRO A 34 -0.71 -5.66 3.60
N SER A 35 -0.20 -4.86 4.53
CA SER A 35 -0.65 -3.47 4.71
C SER A 35 -0.29 -2.61 3.51
N SER A 36 0.92 -2.80 2.96
CA SER A 36 1.35 -2.12 1.74
C SER A 36 0.41 -2.38 0.56
N TYR A 37 0.04 -3.65 0.36
CA TYR A 37 -0.89 -4.06 -0.69
C TYR A 37 -2.25 -3.38 -0.54
N HIS A 38 -2.79 -3.32 0.69
CA HIS A 38 -4.06 -2.66 0.98
C HIS A 38 -4.02 -1.15 0.60
N TRP A 39 -2.99 -0.42 1.03
CA TRP A 39 -2.87 1.00 0.70
C TRP A 39 -2.70 1.26 -0.79
N PHE A 40 -1.93 0.42 -1.49
CA PHE A 40 -1.79 0.51 -2.94
C PHE A 40 -3.10 0.18 -3.68
N ALA A 41 -3.88 -0.80 -3.20
CA ALA A 41 -5.18 -1.12 -3.77
C ALA A 41 -6.16 0.05 -3.61
N MET A 42 -6.17 0.70 -2.46
CA MET A 42 -6.98 1.91 -2.24
C MET A 42 -6.52 3.07 -3.13
N ALA A 43 -5.22 3.28 -3.30
CA ALA A 43 -4.69 4.32 -4.17
C ALA A 43 -5.08 4.09 -5.64
N LEU A 44 -5.07 2.85 -6.13
CA LEU A 44 -5.53 2.51 -7.50
C LEU A 44 -7.03 2.65 -7.71
N ARG A 45 -7.84 2.51 -6.64
CA ARG A 45 -9.29 2.76 -6.74
C ARG A 45 -9.58 4.22 -7.05
N GLU A 46 -8.81 5.14 -6.49
CA GLU A 46 -8.95 6.58 -6.73
C GLU A 46 -8.21 7.03 -8.00
N ASP A 47 -7.00 6.50 -8.24
CA ASP A 47 -6.14 6.85 -9.38
C ASP A 47 -5.70 5.59 -10.15
N PRO A 48 -6.60 4.99 -10.95
CA PRO A 48 -6.31 3.77 -11.70
C PRO A 48 -5.27 3.97 -12.81
N ASN A 49 -5.02 5.21 -13.22
CA ASN A 49 -4.01 5.54 -14.22
C ASN A 49 -2.58 5.53 -13.64
N ASN A 50 -2.44 5.32 -12.34
CA ASN A 50 -1.15 5.31 -11.67
C ASN A 50 -0.38 4.00 -11.90
N VAL A 51 0.36 3.96 -13.01
CA VAL A 51 1.19 2.81 -13.40
C VAL A 51 2.23 2.47 -12.32
N TRP A 52 2.73 3.47 -11.59
CA TRP A 52 3.70 3.24 -10.52
C TRP A 52 3.07 2.45 -9.37
N VAL A 53 1.86 2.80 -8.94
CA VAL A 53 1.13 2.06 -7.90
C VAL A 53 0.78 0.67 -8.38
N ALA A 54 0.27 0.52 -9.61
CA ALA A 54 -0.07 -0.78 -10.19
C ALA A 54 1.14 -1.73 -10.20
N ARG A 55 2.31 -1.22 -10.62
CA ARG A 55 3.56 -1.99 -10.63
C ARG A 55 4.02 -2.35 -9.22
N ASN A 56 3.95 -1.43 -8.27
CA ASN A 56 4.34 -1.71 -6.89
C ASN A 56 3.40 -2.69 -6.21
N LEU A 57 2.09 -2.60 -6.45
CA LEU A 57 1.09 -3.55 -5.97
C LEU A 57 1.40 -4.98 -6.46
N GLN A 58 1.71 -5.13 -7.76
CA GLN A 58 2.12 -6.42 -8.32
C GLN A 58 3.43 -6.92 -7.71
N ASN A 59 4.42 -6.05 -7.53
CA ASN A 59 5.69 -6.41 -6.90
C ASN A 59 5.51 -6.89 -5.45
N VAL A 60 4.68 -6.18 -4.67
CA VAL A 60 4.36 -6.55 -3.29
C VAL A 60 3.63 -7.89 -3.28
N TRP A 61 2.64 -8.09 -4.16
CA TRP A 61 1.94 -9.37 -4.29
C TRP A 61 2.88 -10.54 -4.61
N ASN A 62 3.84 -10.32 -5.51
CA ASN A 62 4.83 -11.33 -5.89
C ASN A 62 5.80 -11.64 -4.75
N GLN A 63 6.10 -10.68 -3.88
CA GLN A 63 6.95 -10.86 -2.70
C GLN A 63 6.21 -11.48 -1.51
N MET A 64 4.89 -11.33 -1.43
CA MET A 64 4.09 -11.91 -0.36
C MET A 64 4.04 -13.44 -0.45
N SER A 65 4.25 -14.07 0.71
CA SER A 65 3.98 -15.49 0.93
C SER A 65 2.47 -15.79 0.93
N ALA A 66 2.11 -17.08 0.84
CA ALA A 66 0.70 -17.49 0.81
C ALA A 66 -0.08 -17.02 2.06
N SER A 67 0.55 -17.02 3.23
CA SER A 67 -0.03 -16.53 4.49
C SER A 67 -0.21 -15.00 4.48
N GLU A 68 0.75 -14.24 3.97
CA GLU A 68 0.64 -12.78 3.84
C GLU A 68 -0.43 -12.37 2.84
N ARG A 69 -0.57 -13.11 1.73
CA ARG A 69 -1.66 -12.88 0.76
C ARG A 69 -3.04 -13.10 1.38
N GLN A 70 -3.19 -14.12 2.22
CA GLN A 70 -4.43 -14.35 2.96
C GLN A 70 -4.73 -13.22 3.95
N GLN A 71 -3.72 -12.68 4.61
CA GLN A 71 -3.89 -11.51 5.48
C GLN A 71 -4.30 -10.27 4.68
N ALA A 72 -3.64 -10.02 3.54
CA ALA A 72 -3.94 -8.89 2.68
C ALA A 72 -5.38 -8.91 2.14
N THR A 73 -5.92 -10.10 1.86
CA THR A 73 -7.31 -10.26 1.39
C THR A 73 -8.34 -10.25 2.51
N GLN A 74 -7.95 -10.56 3.75
CA GLN A 74 -8.83 -10.49 4.92
C GLN A 74 -8.91 -9.08 5.53
N MET A 75 -7.97 -8.19 5.21
CA MET A 75 -8.02 -6.78 5.61
C MET A 75 -9.16 -6.07 4.88
N LYS A 76 -10.33 -5.99 5.55
CA LYS A 76 -11.51 -5.21 5.14
C LYS A 76 -11.43 -3.78 5.62
#